data_AF-A0A2U2N2T3-F1
#
_entry.id   AF-A0A2U2N2T3-F1
#
_cell.length_a   1.000
_cell.length_b   1.000
_cell.length_c   1.000
_cell.angle_alpha   90.00
_cell.angle_beta   90.00
_cell.angle_gamma   90.00
#
_symmetry.space_group_name_H-M   'P 1'
#
loop_
_entity.id
_entity.type
_entity.pdbx_description
1 polymer ?
#
loop_
_entity_poly.entity_id
_entity_poly.type
_entity_poly.pdbx_seq_one_letter_code
_entity_poly.pdbx_strand_id
1 'polypeptide(L)'
;MAEKSKTPARDTTSDESKSAVAAPRALSPFEEMERLFGSFMEGGWMDPLRRERALSERLGLSGVRPPRVDVVDGDEEIRVRAEIPGVQAKDLDVSVTEGAVTIKGETATESEDTEGDYYRQEISRGAFARTVPLPAAVNADKAKASFKDGILELKLPKVNASRRRRIKID
;
A
#
# COMPACT_ATOMS: atom_id res chain seq x y z
N MET A 1 52.43 -44.68 -33.36
CA MET A 1 53.07 -45.17 -32.11
C MET A 1 53.46 -43.95 -31.28
N ALA A 2 53.31 -44.06 -29.96
CA ALA A 2 53.89 -43.19 -28.93
C ALA A 2 53.28 -41.76 -28.83
N GLU A 3 53.16 -41.10 -27.68
CA GLU A 3 53.64 -41.38 -26.31
C GLU A 3 52.90 -40.47 -25.31
N LYS A 4 52.73 -40.93 -24.07
CA LYS A 4 52.41 -40.09 -22.91
C LYS A 4 53.65 -39.31 -22.45
N SER A 5 53.48 -38.09 -21.95
CA SER A 5 54.28 -37.47 -20.86
C SER A 5 53.78 -36.02 -20.67
N LYS A 6 53.40 -35.52 -19.49
CA LYS A 6 54.09 -35.23 -18.21
C LYS A 6 54.20 -33.70 -18.02
N THR A 7 53.51 -33.20 -16.99
CA THR A 7 53.54 -31.86 -16.30
C THR A 7 55.00 -31.39 -16.00
N PRO A 8 55.36 -30.12 -15.63
CA PRO A 8 54.66 -29.20 -14.69
C PRO A 8 54.92 -27.66 -14.74
N ALA A 9 54.39 -26.94 -13.73
CA ALA A 9 54.94 -25.74 -13.04
C ALA A 9 55.00 -24.38 -13.81
N ARG A 10 54.92 -23.18 -13.23
CA ARG A 10 54.49 -22.55 -11.96
C ARG A 10 54.67 -21.02 -12.19
N ASP A 11 54.18 -20.21 -11.25
CA ASP A 11 54.62 -18.84 -10.94
C ASP A 11 53.86 -17.63 -11.54
N THR A 12 53.04 -17.10 -10.63
CA THR A 12 52.73 -15.71 -10.29
C THR A 12 53.74 -14.64 -10.67
N THR A 13 53.30 -13.45 -11.10
CA THR A 13 53.27 -12.19 -10.30
C THR A 13 52.99 -10.95 -11.17
N SER A 14 52.32 -9.94 -10.56
CA SER A 14 52.42 -8.46 -10.78
C SER A 14 52.07 -7.89 -12.16
N ASP A 15 51.49 -6.70 -12.36
CA ASP A 15 50.99 -5.58 -11.54
C ASP A 15 50.35 -4.56 -12.54
N GLU A 16 49.75 -3.50 -12.00
CA GLU A 16 49.48 -2.18 -12.61
C GLU A 16 48.20 -1.94 -13.43
N SER A 17 47.19 -1.49 -12.66
CA SER A 17 46.54 -0.17 -12.75
C SER A 17 46.64 0.63 -14.07
N LYS A 18 45.47 0.97 -14.63
CA LYS A 18 45.27 2.24 -15.35
C LYS A 18 43.97 2.92 -14.94
N SER A 19 44.14 4.15 -14.47
CA SER A 19 43.13 5.19 -14.24
C SER A 19 42.51 5.63 -15.57
N ALA A 20 41.18 5.84 -15.59
CA ALA A 20 40.51 6.63 -16.61
C ALA A 20 39.35 7.43 -15.99
N VAL A 21 39.31 8.70 -16.37
CA VAL A 21 38.48 9.81 -15.91
C VAL A 21 36.98 9.58 -16.16
N ALA A 22 36.16 10.10 -15.24
CA ALA A 22 34.71 10.00 -15.20
C ALA A 22 33.99 10.73 -16.35
N ALA A 23 32.99 10.06 -16.94
CA ALA A 23 31.88 10.67 -17.66
C ALA A 23 30.62 10.60 -16.75
N PRO A 24 29.66 11.55 -16.85
CA PRO A 24 28.52 11.60 -15.96
C PRO A 24 27.69 10.33 -16.14
N ARG A 25 27.69 9.45 -15.12
CA ARG A 25 26.84 8.27 -15.11
C ARG A 25 25.41 8.77 -14.99
N ALA A 26 24.64 8.65 -16.07
CA ALA A 26 23.20 8.58 -15.97
C ALA A 26 22.90 7.50 -14.93
N LEU A 27 22.21 7.87 -13.84
CA LEU A 27 21.88 6.94 -12.78
C LEU A 27 21.22 5.71 -13.40
N SER A 28 21.76 4.54 -13.05
CA SER A 28 21.15 3.31 -13.54
C SER A 28 19.80 3.14 -12.84
N PRO A 29 18.81 2.48 -13.48
CA PRO A 29 17.52 2.16 -12.85
C PRO A 29 17.62 1.47 -11.49
N PHE A 30 18.80 0.94 -11.14
CA PHE A 30 19.12 0.28 -9.89
C PHE A 30 19.43 1.25 -8.74
N GLU A 31 19.94 2.45 -9.00
CA GLU A 31 20.21 3.47 -7.95
C GLU A 31 18.94 4.24 -7.58
N GLU A 32 18.01 4.39 -8.53
CA GLU A 32 16.65 4.85 -8.27
C GLU A 32 15.85 3.86 -7.41
N MET A 33 16.16 2.57 -7.53
CA MET A 33 15.62 1.50 -6.69
C MET A 33 16.15 1.60 -5.25
N GLU A 34 17.41 1.94 -5.01
CA GLU A 34 17.96 2.16 -3.65
C GLU A 34 17.42 3.41 -2.96
N ARG A 35 17.11 4.47 -3.73
CA ARG A 35 16.47 5.67 -3.19
C ARG A 35 15.01 5.43 -2.81
N LEU A 36 14.30 4.62 -3.61
CA LEU A 36 12.99 4.06 -3.23
C LEU A 36 13.12 3.06 -2.08
N PHE A 37 14.30 2.44 -1.92
CA PHE A 37 14.59 1.49 -0.86
C PHE A 37 14.70 2.15 0.51
N GLY A 38 15.28 3.36 0.57
CA GLY A 38 15.34 4.16 1.80
C GLY A 38 14.01 4.72 2.28
N SER A 39 13.06 5.02 1.38
CA SER A 39 11.71 5.51 1.73
C SER A 39 10.70 4.42 2.04
N PHE A 40 11.06 3.17 1.76
CA PHE A 40 10.17 2.04 1.90
C PHE A 40 10.57 1.25 3.19
N MET A 41 11.84 1.23 3.65
CA MET A 41 12.37 0.36 4.72
C MET A 41 12.06 0.84 6.14
N GLU A 42 10.79 1.06 6.43
CA GLU A 42 10.24 0.97 7.78
C GLU A 42 8.80 0.41 7.75
N GLY A 43 8.51 -0.56 6.85
CA GLY A 43 7.39 -1.50 7.08
C GLY A 43 6.48 -1.97 5.93
N GLY A 44 6.92 -2.00 4.66
CA GLY A 44 6.00 -2.28 3.52
C GLY A 44 6.28 -3.42 2.52
N TRP A 45 7.22 -4.37 2.74
CA TRP A 45 7.89 -5.08 1.62
C TRP A 45 7.79 -6.60 1.59
N MET A 46 7.27 -7.23 2.63
CA MET A 46 7.06 -8.67 2.61
C MET A 46 5.58 -8.96 2.45
N ASP A 47 4.98 -8.46 1.37
CA ASP A 47 3.81 -9.13 0.78
C ASP A 47 3.65 -8.75 -0.71
N PRO A 48 4.11 -9.61 -1.65
CA PRO A 48 3.96 -9.40 -3.09
C PRO A 48 2.50 -9.17 -3.52
N LEU A 49 1.54 -9.71 -2.76
CA LEU A 49 0.11 -9.63 -3.06
C LEU A 49 -0.49 -8.25 -2.76
N ARG A 50 0.14 -7.44 -1.90
CA ARG A 50 -0.32 -6.07 -1.60
C ARG A 50 -0.04 -5.07 -2.73
N ARG A 51 1.06 -5.24 -3.48
CA ARG A 51 1.43 -4.32 -4.59
C ARG A 51 0.52 -4.48 -5.79
N GLU A 52 0.15 -5.71 -6.13
CA GLU A 52 -0.70 -6.04 -7.29
C GLU A 52 -2.17 -5.64 -7.05
N ARG A 53 -2.68 -5.86 -5.84
CA ARG A 53 -4.05 -5.47 -5.47
C ARG A 53 -4.22 -3.96 -5.30
N ALA A 54 -3.24 -3.27 -4.72
CA ALA A 54 -3.27 -1.81 -4.61
C ALA A 54 -3.18 -1.11 -5.98
N LEU A 55 -2.49 -1.71 -6.96
CA LEU A 55 -2.46 -1.22 -8.34
C LEU A 55 -3.82 -1.46 -9.04
N SER A 56 -4.41 -2.64 -8.89
CA SER A 56 -5.73 -2.98 -9.43
C SER A 56 -6.86 -2.10 -8.84
N GLU A 57 -6.84 -1.84 -7.53
CA GLU A 57 -7.74 -0.90 -6.83
C GLU A 57 -7.53 0.55 -7.29
N ARG A 58 -6.28 0.98 -7.53
CA ARG A 58 -5.98 2.33 -8.06
C ARG A 58 -6.35 2.51 -9.53
N LEU A 59 -6.38 1.44 -10.31
CA LEU A 59 -6.72 1.44 -11.73
C LEU A 59 -8.20 1.13 -12.00
N GLY A 60 -8.99 0.79 -10.98
CA GLY A 60 -10.43 0.53 -11.11
C GLY A 60 -10.77 -0.72 -11.93
N LEU A 61 -9.84 -1.66 -12.06
CA LEU A 61 -9.95 -2.79 -12.99
C LEU A 61 -10.95 -3.87 -12.54
N SER A 62 -11.44 -3.82 -11.30
CA SER A 62 -12.43 -4.75 -10.76
C SER A 62 -13.88 -4.34 -11.01
N GLY A 63 -14.16 -3.15 -11.58
CA GLY A 63 -15.52 -2.62 -11.78
C GLY A 63 -16.28 -2.26 -10.48
N VAL A 64 -15.79 -2.70 -9.32
CA VAL A 64 -16.35 -2.39 -8.00
C VAL A 64 -15.70 -1.12 -7.46
N ARG A 65 -16.53 -0.11 -7.15
CA ARG A 65 -16.05 1.15 -6.57
C ARG A 65 -15.62 0.93 -5.12
N PRO A 66 -14.37 1.22 -4.74
CA PRO A 66 -13.98 1.22 -3.35
C PRO A 66 -14.71 2.34 -2.58
N PRO A 67 -15.03 2.15 -1.29
CA PRO A 67 -15.78 3.14 -0.51
C PRO A 67 -15.05 4.47 -0.47
N ARG A 68 -15.75 5.62 -0.53
CA ARG A 68 -15.09 6.93 -0.35
C ARG A 68 -14.72 7.13 1.11
N VAL A 69 -13.62 7.84 1.36
CA VAL A 69 -13.04 7.95 2.69
C VAL A 69 -12.58 9.38 2.95
N ASP A 70 -12.90 9.87 4.14
CA ASP A 70 -12.29 11.06 4.75
C ASP A 70 -11.31 10.64 5.85
N VAL A 71 -10.16 11.32 5.90
CA VAL A 71 -9.17 11.16 6.98
C VAL A 71 -8.96 12.51 7.64
N VAL A 72 -9.30 12.60 8.93
CA VAL A 72 -9.11 13.79 9.75
C VAL A 72 -7.93 13.55 10.68
N ASP A 73 -6.88 14.34 10.47
CA ASP A 73 -5.69 14.35 11.33
C ASP A 73 -5.90 15.30 12.51
N GLY A 74 -6.27 14.73 13.67
CA GLY A 74 -6.36 15.43 14.96
C GLY A 74 -5.04 15.40 15.72
N ASP A 75 -4.92 16.13 16.82
CA ASP A 75 -3.66 16.21 17.55
C ASP A 75 -3.34 14.91 18.31
N GLU A 76 -4.37 14.27 18.90
CA GLU A 76 -4.25 13.04 19.69
C GLU A 76 -4.67 11.76 18.93
N GLU A 77 -5.62 11.88 18.00
CA GLU A 77 -6.17 10.75 17.25
C GLU A 77 -6.37 11.10 15.77
N ILE A 78 -6.35 10.07 14.93
CA ILE A 78 -6.79 10.14 13.54
C ILE A 78 -8.21 9.59 13.48
N ARG A 79 -9.11 10.28 12.77
CA ARG A 79 -10.45 9.78 12.47
C ARG A 79 -10.56 9.42 11.00
N VAL A 80 -10.98 8.19 10.73
CA VAL A 80 -11.24 7.71 9.37
C VAL A 80 -12.73 7.47 9.22
N ARG A 81 -13.35 8.08 8.21
CA ARG A 81 -14.78 7.86 7.91
C ARG A 81 -14.91 7.29 6.51
N ALA A 82 -15.65 6.21 6.34
CA ALA A 82 -15.91 5.60 5.04
C ALA A 82 -17.41 5.50 4.77
N GLU A 83 -17.84 5.90 3.57
CA GLU A 83 -19.22 5.70 3.11
C GLU A 83 -19.37 4.29 2.52
N ILE A 84 -20.26 3.50 3.11
CA ILE A 84 -20.53 2.11 2.74
C ILE A 84 -22.03 1.80 2.87
N PRO A 85 -22.89 2.45 2.04
CA PRO A 85 -24.32 2.21 2.08
C PRO A 85 -24.67 0.78 1.64
N GLY A 86 -25.76 0.24 2.19
CA GLY A 86 -26.30 -1.07 1.78
C GLY A 86 -25.54 -2.30 2.30
N VAL A 87 -24.56 -2.13 3.19
CA VAL A 87 -23.81 -3.22 3.82
C VAL A 87 -24.17 -3.32 5.31
N GLN A 88 -24.28 -4.53 5.84
CA GLN A 88 -24.47 -4.73 7.28
C GLN A 88 -23.11 -4.73 7.99
N ALA A 89 -23.06 -4.27 9.24
CA ALA A 89 -21.80 -4.20 10.00
C ALA A 89 -21.06 -5.54 10.10
N LYS A 90 -21.81 -6.65 10.15
CA LYS A 90 -21.26 -8.01 10.23
C LYS A 90 -20.55 -8.48 8.94
N ASP A 91 -20.86 -7.83 7.82
CA ASP A 91 -20.31 -8.14 6.49
C ASP A 91 -19.10 -7.23 6.15
N LEU A 92 -18.65 -6.43 7.13
CA LEU A 92 -17.46 -5.60 7.03
C LEU A 92 -16.28 -6.22 7.78
N ASP A 93 -15.15 -6.31 7.10
CA ASP A 93 -13.85 -6.63 7.69
C ASP A 93 -13.00 -5.35 7.69
N VAL A 94 -12.60 -4.92 8.88
CA VAL A 94 -11.73 -3.77 9.08
C VAL A 94 -10.48 -4.22 9.81
N SER A 95 -9.32 -3.99 9.19
CA SER A 95 -8.03 -4.23 9.81
C SER A 95 -7.23 -2.93 9.91
N VAL A 96 -6.56 -2.75 11.04
CA VAL A 96 -5.74 -1.57 11.35
C VAL A 96 -4.33 -2.04 11.61
N THR A 97 -3.37 -1.41 10.95
CA THR A 97 -1.94 -1.49 11.28
C THR A 97 -1.47 -0.14 11.80
N GLU A 98 -0.22 -0.04 12.22
CA GLU A 98 0.36 1.22 12.70
C GLU A 98 0.26 2.35 11.67
N GLY A 99 0.37 2.05 10.37
CA GLY A 99 0.42 3.07 9.30
C GLY A 99 -0.74 3.03 8.30
N ALA A 100 -1.70 2.11 8.43
CA ALA A 100 -2.78 1.99 7.46
C ALA A 100 -4.06 1.36 8.03
N VAL A 101 -5.19 1.67 7.40
CA VAL A 101 -6.47 0.98 7.61
C VAL A 101 -6.84 0.27 6.32
N THR A 102 -7.26 -0.99 6.40
CA THR A 102 -7.85 -1.72 5.29
C THR A 102 -9.31 -2.02 5.59
N ILE A 103 -10.19 -1.65 4.66
CA ILE A 103 -11.63 -1.86 4.75
C ILE A 103 -12.02 -2.81 3.62
N LYS A 104 -12.69 -3.91 3.97
CA LYS A 104 -13.20 -4.91 3.02
C LYS A 104 -14.64 -5.21 3.34
N GLY A 105 -15.37 -5.65 2.33
CA GLY A 105 -16.73 -6.11 2.49
C GLY A 105 -17.33 -6.46 1.14
N GLU A 106 -18.59 -6.85 1.16
CA GLU A 106 -19.34 -7.18 -0.03
C GLU A 106 -20.71 -6.51 0.04
N THR A 107 -21.03 -5.72 -0.99
CA THR A 107 -22.39 -5.25 -1.21
C THR A 107 -23.18 -6.39 -1.83
N ALA A 108 -24.29 -6.76 -1.19
CA ALA A 108 -25.16 -7.80 -1.70
C ALA A 108 -25.59 -7.45 -3.12
N THR A 109 -25.46 -8.42 -4.03
CA THR A 109 -26.22 -8.40 -5.25
C THR A 109 -27.65 -8.67 -4.82
N GLU A 110 -28.49 -7.63 -4.75
CA GLU A 110 -29.93 -7.84 -4.84
C GLU A 110 -30.12 -8.78 -6.02
N SER A 111 -30.60 -9.99 -5.73
CA SER A 111 -30.90 -11.03 -6.71
C SER A 111 -31.47 -10.32 -7.91
N GLU A 112 -30.84 -10.50 -9.08
CA GLU A 112 -31.30 -9.97 -10.37
C GLU A 112 -32.78 -9.67 -10.26
N ASP A 113 -33.15 -8.38 -10.29
CA ASP A 113 -34.55 -7.99 -10.41
C ASP A 113 -35.04 -8.71 -11.67
N THR A 114 -35.58 -9.90 -11.46
CA THR A 114 -36.04 -10.81 -12.51
C THR A 114 -37.39 -10.32 -13.02
N GLU A 115 -37.92 -9.27 -12.38
CA GLU A 115 -39.00 -8.41 -12.81
C GLU A 115 -38.46 -7.20 -13.63
N GLY A 116 -37.76 -7.48 -14.74
CA GLY A 116 -37.56 -6.51 -15.82
C GLY A 116 -36.11 -6.09 -16.13
N ASP A 117 -35.95 -5.41 -17.27
CA ASP A 117 -34.64 -4.95 -17.75
C ASP A 117 -34.22 -3.63 -17.08
N TYR A 118 -32.94 -3.52 -16.70
CA TYR A 118 -32.39 -2.26 -16.21
C TYR A 118 -32.51 -1.16 -17.28
N TYR A 119 -33.23 -0.08 -16.98
CA TYR A 119 -33.15 1.15 -17.79
C TYR A 119 -31.79 1.86 -17.59
N ARG A 120 -31.23 1.81 -16.37
CA ARG A 120 -29.91 2.34 -16.01
C ARG A 120 -29.38 1.73 -14.72
N GLN A 121 -28.10 1.35 -14.68
CA GLN A 121 -27.45 0.73 -13.53
C GLN A 121 -26.18 1.50 -13.13
N GLU A 122 -26.27 2.31 -12.08
CA GLU A 122 -25.14 3.13 -11.57
C GLU A 122 -24.62 2.68 -10.20
N ILE A 123 -25.37 1.85 -9.49
CA ILE A 123 -25.02 1.34 -8.16
C ILE A 123 -24.03 0.20 -8.33
N SER A 124 -22.83 0.35 -7.74
CA SER A 124 -21.83 -0.72 -7.71
C SER A 124 -22.28 -1.84 -6.76
N ARG A 125 -22.11 -3.10 -7.19
CA ARG A 125 -22.39 -4.32 -6.42
C ARG A 125 -21.17 -5.23 -6.42
N GLY A 126 -21.06 -6.11 -5.43
CA GLY A 126 -19.96 -7.07 -5.27
C GLY A 126 -18.93 -6.70 -4.21
N ALA A 127 -17.84 -7.46 -4.18
CA ALA A 127 -16.79 -7.37 -3.18
C ALA A 127 -15.88 -6.15 -3.41
N PHE A 128 -15.66 -5.37 -2.35
CA PHE A 128 -14.76 -4.22 -2.37
C PHE A 128 -13.63 -4.39 -1.35
N ALA A 129 -12.53 -3.71 -1.61
CA ALA A 129 -11.43 -3.54 -0.69
C ALA A 129 -10.83 -2.15 -0.92
N ARG A 130 -10.44 -1.48 0.16
CA ARG A 130 -9.72 -0.21 0.10
C ARG A 130 -8.72 -0.13 1.25
N THR A 131 -7.46 0.13 0.89
CA THR A 131 -6.43 0.47 1.87
C THR A 131 -6.19 1.98 1.92
N VAL A 132 -6.19 2.54 3.12
CA VAL A 132 -6.02 3.97 3.39
C VAL A 132 -4.76 4.15 4.23
N PRO A 133 -3.70 4.77 3.70
CA PRO A 133 -2.51 5.10 4.49
C PRO A 133 -2.84 6.20 5.51
N LEU A 134 -2.24 6.11 6.69
CA LEU A 134 -2.42 7.06 7.77
C LEU A 134 -1.30 8.11 7.79
N PRO A 135 -1.59 9.37 8.16
CA PRO A 135 -0.58 10.43 8.23
C PRO A 135 0.38 10.31 9.42
N ALA A 136 0.11 9.41 10.37
CA ALA A 136 0.96 9.15 11.53
C ALA A 136 0.71 7.73 12.07
N ALA A 137 1.67 7.23 12.84
CA ALA A 137 1.57 5.95 13.55
C ALA A 137 0.42 5.95 14.58
N VAL A 138 -0.40 4.89 14.58
CA VAL A 138 -1.53 4.70 15.51
C VAL A 138 -1.37 3.45 16.37
N ASN A 139 -1.97 3.49 17.57
CA ASN A 139 -2.11 2.33 18.43
C ASN A 139 -3.35 1.53 18.03
N ALA A 140 -3.14 0.45 17.26
CA ALA A 140 -4.21 -0.39 16.74
C ALA A 140 -5.03 -1.09 17.84
N ASP A 141 -4.40 -1.49 18.95
CA ASP A 141 -5.08 -2.18 20.06
C ASP A 141 -6.12 -1.31 20.76
N LYS A 142 -5.98 0.02 20.67
CA LYS A 142 -6.90 1.02 21.24
C LYS A 142 -7.85 1.62 20.21
N ALA A 143 -7.85 1.12 18.97
CA ALA A 143 -8.76 1.58 17.94
C ALA A 143 -10.22 1.32 18.34
N LYS A 144 -11.11 2.26 17.99
CA LYS A 144 -12.55 2.10 18.13
C LYS A 144 -13.23 2.24 16.77
N ALA A 145 -14.22 1.40 16.53
CA ALA A 145 -15.02 1.43 15.32
C ALA A 145 -16.51 1.58 15.68
N SER A 146 -17.23 2.32 14.85
CA SER A 146 -18.69 2.39 14.88
C SER A 146 -19.22 2.43 13.46
N PHE A 147 -20.32 1.73 13.19
CA PHE A 147 -20.98 1.74 11.89
C PHE A 147 -22.45 2.11 12.08
N LYS A 148 -22.86 3.23 11.48
CA LYS A 148 -24.22 3.74 11.61
C LYS A 148 -24.62 4.46 10.33
N ASP A 149 -25.86 4.25 9.88
CA ASP A 149 -26.45 4.94 8.73
C ASP A 149 -25.60 4.83 7.45
N GLY A 150 -24.95 3.68 7.25
CA GLY A 150 -24.06 3.44 6.10
C GLY A 150 -22.68 4.10 6.20
N ILE A 151 -22.30 4.66 7.35
CA ILE A 151 -20.99 5.29 7.58
C ILE A 151 -20.20 4.50 8.60
N LEU A 152 -19.00 4.07 8.22
CA LEU A 152 -17.98 3.52 9.12
C LEU A 152 -17.15 4.67 9.66
N GLU A 153 -17.11 4.84 10.98
CA GLU A 153 -16.21 5.76 11.67
C GLU A 153 -15.20 4.96 12.51
N LEU A 154 -13.92 5.24 12.30
CA LEU A 154 -12.80 4.73 13.09
C LEU A 154 -12.14 5.87 13.85
N LYS A 155 -11.87 5.65 15.13
CA LYS A 155 -11.06 6.53 15.99
C LYS A 155 -9.79 5.80 16.35
N LEU A 156 -8.67 6.36 15.91
CA LEU A 156 -7.35 5.73 15.93
C LEU A 156 -6.40 6.61 16.77
N PRO A 157 -6.18 6.28 18.05
CA PRO A 157 -5.24 7.04 18.89
C PRO A 157 -3.83 6.99 18.30
N LYS A 158 -3.15 8.14 18.21
CA LYS A 158 -1.77 8.19 17.74
C LYS A 158 -0.83 7.56 18.78
N VAL A 159 0.23 6.91 18.31
CA VAL A 159 1.33 6.45 19.18
C VAL A 159 2.02 7.65 19.82
N ASN A 160 2.30 8.68 19.02
CA ASN A 160 2.85 9.95 19.47
C ASN A 160 1.93 11.08 19.05
N ALA A 161 1.39 11.82 20.02
CA ALA A 161 0.56 12.99 19.76
C ALA A 161 1.37 14.03 18.98
N SER A 162 0.80 14.56 17.90
CA SER A 162 1.48 15.50 17.02
C SER A 162 1.01 16.92 17.34
N ARG A 163 1.96 17.82 17.64
CA ARG A 163 1.71 19.26 17.62
C ARG A 163 2.14 19.80 16.26
N ARG A 164 1.16 20.05 15.39
CA ARG A 164 1.42 20.70 14.10
C ARG A 164 2.12 22.04 14.32
N ARG A 165 3.23 22.25 13.62
CA ARG A 165 3.95 23.53 13.61
C ARG A 165 3.60 24.28 12.33
N ARG A 166 3.21 25.55 12.46
CA ARG A 166 3.00 26.43 11.31
C ARG A 166 4.32 27.11 10.97
N ILE A 167 4.77 26.94 9.73
CA ILE A 167 5.95 27.63 9.19
C ILE A 167 5.44 28.85 8.41
N LYS A 168 6.03 30.02 8.63
CA LYS A 168 5.75 31.22 7.83
C LYS A 168 6.51 31.11 6.50
N ILE A 169 5.88 31.54 5.42
CA ILE A 169 6.51 31.67 4.10
C ILE A 169 6.93 33.13 3.97
N ASP A 170 8.19 33.36 3.59
CA ASP A 170 8.77 34.68 3.31
C ASP A 170 8.68 35.02 1.81
#